data_AF-T0ZYM0-F1
#
_entry.id   AF-T0ZYM0-F1
#
_cell.length_a   1.000
_cell.length_b   1.000
_cell.length_c   1.000
_cell.angle_alpha   90.00
_cell.angle_beta   90.00
_cell.angle_gamma   90.00
#
_symmetry.space_group_name_H-M   'P 1'
#
loop_
_entity.id
_entity.type
_entity.pdbx_description
1 polymer ?
#
loop_
_entity_poly.entity_id
_entity_poly.type
_entity_poly.pdbx_seq_one_letter_code
_entity_poly.pdbx_strand_id
1 'polypeptide(L)'
;MSPSWAHARNVTAFTLYRHYRNANGLLSAAIAEAFAQFLESKKAAVRSADPVMALRKGWDDCVRFAANRPRLYVVMMSRVLDAAGIPAAEQAFALLIARIEAVAAEGRLARPRAFAPGFERGRAGG
;
A
#
# COMPACT_ATOMS: atom_id res chain seq x y z
N MET A 1 -10.14 -52.40 -11.49
CA MET A 1 -10.91 -51.15 -11.39
C MET A 1 -10.15 -50.25 -10.41
N SER A 2 -9.25 -49.40 -10.91
CA SER A 2 -8.38 -48.56 -10.08
C SER A 2 -9.02 -47.18 -9.87
N PRO A 3 -8.94 -46.56 -8.68
CA PRO A 3 -9.71 -45.37 -8.37
C PRO A 3 -9.17 -44.11 -9.07
N SER A 4 -10.07 -43.28 -9.64
CA SER A 4 -9.78 -42.19 -10.58
C SER A 4 -9.50 -40.80 -9.96
N TRP A 5 -9.12 -40.71 -8.68
CA TRP A 5 -9.01 -39.41 -8.00
C TRP A 5 -7.66 -38.69 -8.20
N ALA A 6 -6.72 -39.26 -8.95
CA ALA A 6 -5.41 -38.67 -9.19
C ALA A 6 -5.43 -37.59 -10.31
N HIS A 7 -6.25 -36.55 -10.15
CA HIS A 7 -6.04 -35.26 -10.82
C HIS A 7 -5.55 -34.23 -9.82
N ALA A 8 -4.44 -34.55 -9.15
CA ALA A 8 -3.63 -33.53 -8.51
C ALA A 8 -3.08 -32.63 -9.62
N ARG A 9 -3.51 -31.37 -9.67
CA ARG A 9 -2.86 -30.33 -10.46
C ARG A 9 -1.44 -30.16 -9.91
N ASN A 10 -0.51 -30.99 -10.40
CA ASN A 10 0.92 -30.81 -10.23
C ASN A 10 1.36 -29.59 -11.05
N VAL A 11 0.94 -28.40 -10.63
CA VAL A 11 1.66 -27.18 -10.97
C VAL A 11 2.89 -27.20 -10.08
N THR A 12 3.88 -27.99 -10.48
CA THR A 12 5.19 -28.03 -9.86
C THR A 12 5.70 -26.60 -9.79
N ALA A 13 6.19 -26.16 -8.63
CA ALA A 13 6.77 -24.82 -8.46
C ALA A 13 7.71 -24.47 -9.63
N PHE A 14 8.48 -25.45 -10.13
CA PHE A 14 9.35 -25.35 -11.30
C PHE A 14 8.70 -24.75 -12.58
N THR A 15 7.42 -25.00 -12.86
CA THR A 15 6.73 -24.52 -14.06
C THR A 15 6.33 -23.04 -13.94
N LEU A 16 5.99 -22.60 -12.72
CA LEU A 16 5.73 -21.18 -12.40
C LEU A 16 7.01 -20.34 -12.57
N TYR A 17 8.16 -20.84 -12.14
CA TYR A 17 9.44 -20.12 -12.25
C TYR A 17 9.92 -19.94 -13.70
N ARG A 18 9.57 -20.85 -14.62
CA ARG A 18 10.02 -20.81 -16.02
C ARG A 18 9.24 -19.81 -16.89
N HIS A 19 7.94 -19.63 -16.63
CA HIS A 19 7.11 -18.66 -17.37
C HIS A 19 7.46 -17.20 -17.08
N TYR A 20 7.90 -16.88 -15.85
CA TYR A 20 8.32 -15.53 -15.46
C TYR A 20 9.80 -15.23 -15.71
N ARG A 21 10.52 -16.13 -16.40
CA ARG A 21 11.91 -15.97 -16.86
C ARG A 21 12.96 -15.65 -15.77
N ASN A 22 12.61 -15.80 -14.48
CA ASN A 22 13.44 -15.97 -13.27
C ASN A 22 12.61 -15.63 -11.99
N ALA A 23 13.18 -15.87 -10.81
CA ALA A 23 12.55 -15.53 -9.52
C ALA A 23 12.23 -14.02 -9.36
N ASN A 24 13.01 -13.13 -10.01
CA ASN A 24 12.75 -11.69 -10.00
C ASN A 24 11.50 -11.32 -10.82
N GLY A 25 11.21 -12.03 -11.91
CA GLY A 25 9.98 -11.83 -12.69
C GLY A 25 8.73 -12.23 -11.92
N LEU A 26 8.79 -13.32 -11.17
CA LEU A 26 7.70 -13.76 -10.30
C LEU A 26 7.46 -12.74 -9.17
N LEU A 27 8.53 -12.25 -8.55
CA LEU A 27 8.44 -11.23 -7.51
C LEU A 27 7.87 -9.91 -8.05
N SER A 28 8.32 -9.46 -9.22
CA SER A 28 7.81 -8.26 -9.87
C SER A 28 6.32 -8.38 -10.22
N ALA A 29 5.88 -9.53 -10.72
CA ALA A 29 4.46 -9.79 -11.02
C ALA A 29 3.61 -9.80 -9.74
N ALA A 30 4.09 -10.44 -8.67
CA ALA A 30 3.41 -10.44 -7.38
C ALA A 30 3.29 -9.04 -6.77
N ILE A 31 4.31 -8.20 -6.92
CA ILE A 31 4.28 -6.80 -6.48
C ILE A 31 3.29 -5.97 -7.31
N ALA A 32 3.29 -6.13 -8.63
CA ALA A 32 2.34 -5.43 -9.51
C ALA A 32 0.89 -5.79 -9.16
N GLU A 33 0.61 -7.07 -8.95
CA GLU A 33 -0.69 -7.57 -8.51
C GLU A 33 -1.08 -7.02 -7.12
N ALA A 34 -0.13 -6.96 -6.19
CA ALA A 34 -0.37 -6.38 -4.87
C ALA A 34 -0.69 -4.87 -4.96
N PHE A 35 -0.07 -4.13 -5.88
CA PHE A 35 -0.43 -2.73 -6.16
C PHE A 35 -1.81 -2.59 -6.77
N ALA A 36 -2.21 -3.49 -7.68
CA ALA A 36 -3.56 -3.50 -8.23
C ALA A 36 -4.61 -3.71 -7.13
N GLN A 37 -4.40 -4.70 -6.25
CA GLN A 37 -5.29 -4.96 -5.10
C GLN A 37 -5.34 -3.77 -4.14
N PHE A 38 -4.20 -3.13 -3.90
CA PHE A 38 -4.14 -1.93 -3.07
C PHE A 38 -4.92 -0.76 -3.68
N LEU A 39 -4.78 -0.54 -4.99
CA LEU A 39 -5.53 0.49 -5.72
C LEU A 39 -7.04 0.24 -5.68
N GLU A 40 -7.48 -0.99 -5.91
CA GLU A 40 -8.91 -1.35 -5.83
C GLU A 40 -9.47 -1.15 -4.41
N SER A 41 -8.69 -1.48 -3.37
CA SER A 41 -9.07 -1.17 -1.99
C SER A 41 -9.23 0.34 -1.77
N LYS A 42 -8.34 1.16 -2.36
CA LYS A 42 -8.48 2.62 -2.28
C LYS A 42 -9.72 3.11 -3.00
N LYS A 43 -10.02 2.64 -4.22
CA LYS A 43 -11.26 2.99 -4.95
C LYS A 43 -12.52 2.62 -4.17
N ALA A 44 -12.56 1.44 -3.54
CA ALA A 44 -13.72 0.99 -2.77
C ALA A 44 -14.03 1.86 -1.53
N ALA A 45 -13.01 2.50 -0.93
CA ALA A 45 -13.16 3.38 0.22
C ALA A 45 -13.87 4.72 -0.10
N VAL A 46 -14.09 5.07 -1.38
CA VAL A 46 -14.72 6.32 -1.85
C VAL A 46 -16.21 6.45 -1.46
N ARG A 47 -16.84 5.42 -0.89
CA ARG A 47 -18.31 5.37 -0.69
C ARG A 47 -18.88 6.23 0.46
N SER A 48 -18.12 7.14 1.06
CA SER A 48 -18.62 8.02 2.15
C SER A 48 -18.85 9.45 1.66
N ALA A 49 -20.01 10.03 2.01
CA ALA A 49 -20.33 11.43 1.68
C ALA A 49 -19.55 12.45 2.52
N ASP A 50 -19.13 12.08 3.75
CA ASP A 50 -18.20 12.90 4.55
C ASP A 50 -16.75 12.59 4.13
N PRO A 51 -15.98 13.57 3.60
CA PRO A 51 -14.61 13.36 3.14
C PRO A 51 -13.63 13.03 4.28
N VAL A 52 -13.88 13.49 5.51
CA VAL A 52 -13.07 13.10 6.68
C VAL A 52 -13.29 11.62 7.01
N MET A 53 -14.53 11.14 6.96
CA MET A 53 -14.82 9.72 7.12
C MET A 53 -14.25 8.88 5.98
N ALA A 54 -14.33 9.37 4.74
CA ALA A 54 -13.74 8.70 3.58
C ALA A 54 -12.21 8.57 3.72
N LEU A 55 -11.54 9.63 4.19
CA LEU A 55 -10.11 9.65 4.43
C LEU A 55 -9.72 8.69 5.56
N ARG A 56 -10.41 8.73 6.71
CA ARG A 56 -10.18 7.82 7.85
C ARG A 56 -10.37 6.36 7.45
N LYS A 57 -11.48 6.02 6.81
CA LYS A 57 -11.74 4.65 6.36
C LYS A 57 -10.68 4.17 5.37
N GLY A 58 -10.30 5.03 4.42
CA GLY A 58 -9.24 4.72 3.46
C GLY A 58 -7.86 4.57 4.10
N TRP A 59 -7.61 5.21 5.24
CA TRP A 59 -6.41 5.02 6.05
C TRP A 59 -6.44 3.71 6.83
N ASP A 60 -7.54 3.41 7.53
CA ASP A 60 -7.72 2.18 8.29
C ASP A 60 -7.61 0.94 7.39
N ASP A 61 -8.15 1.01 6.17
CA ASP A 61 -8.01 -0.04 5.15
C ASP A 61 -6.55 -0.24 4.74
N CYS A 62 -5.77 0.84 4.64
CA CYS A 62 -4.34 0.78 4.34
C CYS A 62 -3.55 0.10 5.46
N VAL A 63 -3.82 0.50 6.71
CA VAL A 63 -3.17 -0.05 7.90
C VAL A 63 -3.51 -1.54 8.01
N ARG A 64 -4.77 -1.91 7.80
CA ARG A 64 -5.21 -3.32 7.79
C ARG A 64 -4.56 -4.13 6.67
N PHE A 65 -4.42 -3.56 5.48
CA PHE A 65 -3.69 -4.21 4.38
C PHE A 65 -2.23 -4.46 4.76
N ALA A 66 -1.55 -3.46 5.34
CA ALA A 66 -0.16 -3.57 5.78
C ALA A 66 0.00 -4.59 6.92
N ALA A 67 -0.89 -4.55 7.92
CA ALA A 67 -0.89 -5.45 9.07
C ALA A 67 -1.11 -6.91 8.67
N ASN A 68 -2.01 -7.17 7.70
CA ASN A 68 -2.28 -8.52 7.21
C ASN A 68 -1.15 -9.08 6.32
N ARG A 69 -0.30 -8.21 5.74
CA ARG A 69 0.72 -8.60 4.76
C ARG A 69 2.04 -7.84 4.95
N PRO A 70 2.68 -7.91 6.13
CA PRO A 70 3.78 -7.01 6.50
C PRO A 70 5.01 -7.16 5.59
N ARG A 71 5.40 -8.40 5.26
CA ARG A 71 6.55 -8.66 4.36
C ARG A 71 6.31 -8.15 2.94
N LEU A 72 5.09 -8.34 2.43
CA LEU A 72 4.70 -7.86 1.10
C LEU A 72 4.67 -6.32 1.07
N TYR A 73 4.10 -5.71 2.10
CA TYR A 73 3.99 -4.26 2.21
C TYR A 73 5.37 -3.56 2.24
N VAL A 74 6.33 -4.11 2.99
CA VAL A 74 7.72 -3.60 3.00
C VAL A 74 8.33 -3.60 1.61
N VAL A 75 8.17 -4.71 0.86
CA VAL A 75 8.71 -4.81 -0.50
C VAL A 75 8.00 -3.85 -1.46
N MET A 76 6.68 -3.70 -1.35
CA MET A 76 5.93 -2.72 -2.14
C MET A 76 6.44 -1.30 -1.89
N MET A 77 6.61 -0.91 -0.62
CA MET A 77 7.07 0.45 -0.27
C MET A 77 8.51 0.71 -0.70
N SER A 78 9.41 -0.29 -0.61
CA SER A 78 10.77 -0.16 -1.15
C SER A 78 10.75 0.21 -2.63
N ARG A 79 9.90 -0.42 -3.44
CA ARG A 79 9.82 -0.14 -4.88
C ARG A 79 9.28 1.25 -5.21
N VAL A 80 8.37 1.76 -4.38
CA VAL A 80 7.86 3.15 -4.51
C VAL A 80 8.96 4.15 -4.16
N LEU A 81 9.71 3.89 -3.09
CA LEU A 81 10.82 4.74 -2.66
C LEU A 81 11.99 4.72 -3.66
N ASP A 82 12.22 3.58 -4.32
CA ASP A 82 13.20 3.45 -5.41
C ASP A 82 12.73 4.12 -6.72
N ALA A 83 11.63 4.89 -6.69
CA ALA A 83 11.02 5.56 -7.84
C ALA A 83 10.77 4.64 -9.03
N ALA A 84 10.49 3.35 -8.78
CA ALA A 84 10.02 2.47 -9.83
C ALA A 84 8.67 3.03 -10.31
N GLY A 85 8.61 3.49 -11.56
CA GLY A 85 7.39 4.05 -12.17
C GLY A 85 6.29 3.00 -12.25
N ILE A 86 5.57 2.79 -11.14
CA ILE A 86 4.49 1.82 -10.99
C ILE A 86 3.17 2.58 -11.10
N PRO A 87 2.45 2.48 -12.23
CA PRO A 87 1.25 3.30 -12.48
C PRO A 87 0.17 3.16 -11.41
N ALA A 88 -0.01 1.96 -10.85
CA ALA A 88 -0.98 1.71 -9.79
C ALA A 88 -0.60 2.39 -8.47
N ALA A 89 0.69 2.54 -8.17
CA ALA A 89 1.17 3.27 -7.01
C ALA A 89 0.92 4.78 -7.18
N GLU A 90 1.21 5.33 -8.36
CA GLU A 90 0.95 6.75 -8.66
C GLU A 90 -0.53 7.07 -8.60
N GLN A 91 -1.39 6.22 -9.19
CA GLN A 91 -2.84 6.39 -9.11
C GLN A 91 -3.35 6.33 -7.66
N ALA A 92 -2.82 5.39 -6.85
CA ALA A 92 -3.19 5.32 -5.43
C ALA A 92 -2.74 6.56 -4.66
N PHE A 93 -1.59 7.14 -5.00
CA PHE A 93 -1.08 8.37 -4.41
C PHE A 93 -1.91 9.59 -4.81
N ALA A 94 -2.25 9.72 -6.10
CA ALA A 94 -3.14 10.77 -6.60
C ALA A 94 -4.52 10.74 -5.93
N LEU A 95 -5.10 9.55 -5.72
CA LEU A 95 -6.35 9.39 -4.98
C LEU A 95 -6.23 9.84 -3.52
N LEU A 96 -5.08 9.64 -2.88
CA LEU A 96 -4.84 10.12 -1.52
C LEU A 96 -4.77 11.66 -1.49
N ILE A 97 -4.03 12.27 -2.41
CA ILE A 97 -3.93 13.73 -2.53
C ILE A 97 -5.33 14.35 -2.71
N ALA A 98 -6.11 13.87 -3.67
CA ALA A 98 -7.45 14.37 -3.94
C ALA A 98 -8.38 14.30 -2.71
N ARG A 99 -8.22 13.29 -1.84
CA ARG A 99 -8.98 13.18 -0.59
C ARG A 99 -8.54 14.18 0.45
N ILE A 100 -7.24 14.40 0.58
CA ILE A 100 -6.70 15.40 1.50
C ILE A 100 -7.19 16.80 1.07
N GLU A 101 -7.17 17.09 -0.24
CA GLU A 101 -7.70 18.33 -0.81
C GLU A 101 -9.21 18.50 -0.54
N ALA A 102 -10.01 17.44 -0.68
CA ALA A 102 -11.43 17.48 -0.34
C ALA A 102 -11.68 17.81 1.14
N VAL A 103 -10.89 17.24 2.06
CA VAL A 103 -10.96 17.58 3.49
C VAL A 103 -10.46 19.01 3.75
N ALA A 104 -9.45 19.46 3.01
CA ALA A 104 -8.92 20.82 3.10
C ALA A 104 -9.98 21.86 2.69
N ALA A 105 -10.72 21.59 1.63
CA ALA A 105 -11.78 22.45 1.11
C ALA A 105 -12.92 22.68 2.13
N GLU A 106 -13.19 21.72 3.02
CA GLU A 106 -14.13 21.88 4.13
C GLU A 106 -13.54 22.66 5.33
N GLY A 107 -12.27 23.07 5.27
CA GLY A 107 -11.58 23.75 6.37
C GLY A 107 -11.31 22.84 7.58
N ARG A 108 -11.39 21.52 7.41
CA ARG A 108 -11.31 20.52 8.49
C ARG A 108 -9.92 19.92 8.68
N LEU A 109 -8.92 20.35 7.91
CA LEU A 109 -7.53 20.01 8.16
C LEU A 109 -6.97 20.88 9.29
N ALA A 110 -6.43 20.23 10.32
CA ALA A 110 -5.66 20.94 11.34
C ALA A 110 -4.42 21.54 10.69
N ARG A 111 -4.21 22.85 10.87
CA ARG A 111 -2.96 23.49 10.49
C ARG A 111 -1.87 22.93 11.41
N PRO A 112 -0.71 22.49 10.89
CA PRO A 112 0.41 22.12 11.75
C PRO A 112 0.67 23.29 12.70
N ARG A 113 0.64 23.04 14.02
CA ARG A 113 1.21 24.02 14.95
C ARG A 113 2.67 24.14 14.58
N ALA A 114 3.14 25.36 14.33
CA ALA A 114 4.55 25.60 14.08
C ALA A 114 5.34 24.87 15.15
N PHE A 115 6.17 23.92 14.73
CA PHE A 115 7.10 23.25 15.62
C PHE A 115 7.94 24.37 16.24
N ALA A 116 7.81 24.60 17.55
CA ALA A 116 8.66 25.53 18.26
C ALA A 116 9.95 24.78 18.61
N PRO A 117 11.08 25.03 17.91
CA PRO A 117 12.36 24.51 18.36
C PRO A 117 12.74 25.24 19.65
N GLY A 118 12.45 24.61 20.79
CA GLY A 118 12.62 25.21 22.11
C GLY A 118 12.78 24.17 23.20
N PHE A 119 13.72 23.24 23.01
CA PHE A 119 14.29 22.49 24.13
C PHE A 119 15.81 22.43 23.94
N GLU A 120 16.44 23.60 24.05
CA GLU A 120 17.86 23.67 24.34
C GLU A 120 18.08 22.99 25.69
N ARG A 121 18.73 21.83 25.63
CA ARG A 121 19.18 21.10 26.82
C ARG A 121 20.08 22.04 27.61
N GLY A 122 19.60 22.44 28.78
CA GLY A 122 20.32 23.29 29.71
C GLY A 122 21.75 22.80 29.90
N ARG A 123 22.68 23.72 29.65
CA ARG A 123 24.06 23.73 30.11
C ARG A 123 24.11 23.26 31.57
N ALA A 124 24.60 22.05 31.82
CA ALA A 124 25.09 21.65 33.13
C ALA A 124 26.55 22.15 33.23
N GLY A 125 26.71 23.30 33.88
CA GLY A 125 27.97 23.63 34.55
C GLY A 125 27.98 22.96 35.92
N GLY A 126 29.09 22.34 36.25
CA GLY A 126 29.41 21.69 37.53
C GLY A 126 30.81 21.12 37.43
#